data_AF-A0A4R4E3J7-F1
#
_entry.id   AF-A0A4R4E3J7-F1
#
_cell.length_a   1.000
_cell.length_b   1.000
_cell.length_c   1.000
_cell.angle_alpha   90.00
_cell.angle_beta   90.00
_cell.angle_gamma   90.00
#
_symmetry.space_group_name_H-M   'P 1'
#
loop_
_entity.id
_entity.type
_entity.pdbx_description
1 polymer ?
#
loop_
_entity_poly.entity_id
_entity_poly.type
_entity_poly.pdbx_seq_one_letter_code
_entity_poly.pdbx_strand_id
1 'polypeptide(L)' 'MERLFDLRFVIGAFFTVSGILLLIYGFSEGAGINKACGGVFLVFGLLMVALTYLRPLRDANTEAAADQILH' A
#
# COMPACT_ATOMS: atom_id res chain seq x y z
N MET A 1 5.90 -10.67 -11.82
CA MET A 1 4.44 -10.50 -11.64
C MET A 1 3.97 -10.80 -10.22
N GLU A 2 4.67 -11.61 -9.43
CA GLU A 2 4.27 -11.96 -8.05
C GLU A 2 4.10 -10.75 -7.11
N ARG A 3 4.93 -9.70 -7.28
CA ARG A 3 4.83 -8.46 -6.49
C ARG A 3 3.62 -7.57 -6.81
N LEU A 4 3.03 -7.69 -8.01
CA LEU A 4 1.85 -6.90 -8.38
C LEU A 4 0.56 -7.41 -7.71
N PHE A 5 0.57 -8.67 -7.25
CA PHE A 5 -0.50 -9.28 -6.45
C PHE A 5 -0.21 -9.26 -4.95
N ASP A 6 0.90 -8.62 -4.52
CA ASP A 6 1.11 -8.38 -3.10
C ASP A 6 0.05 -7.39 -2.61
N LEU A 7 -0.80 -7.84 -1.69
CA LEU A 7 -1.86 -7.03 -1.11
C LEU A 7 -1.32 -5.70 -0.55
N ARG A 8 -0.09 -5.69 0.00
CA ARG A 8 0.55 -4.48 0.53
C ARG A 8 0.86 -3.48 -0.58
N PHE A 9 1.32 -3.97 -1.73
CA PHE A 9 1.58 -3.14 -2.89
C PHE A 9 0.29 -2.57 -3.47
N VAL A 10 -0.74 -3.40 -3.65
CA VAL A 10 -2.03 -2.97 -4.22
C VAL A 10 -2.70 -1.92 -3.33
N ILE A 11 -2.78 -2.18 -2.01
CA ILE A 11 -3.30 -1.21 -1.04
C ILE A 11 -2.44 0.05 -1.04
N GLY A 12 -1.11 -0.10 -0.98
CA GLY A 12 -0.19 1.04 -0.95
C GLY A 12 -0.31 1.94 -2.18
N ALA A 13 -0.40 1.35 -3.37
CA ALA A 13 -0.58 2.07 -4.63
C ALA A 13 -1.92 2.82 -4.66
N PHE A 14 -3.02 2.18 -4.24
CA PHE A 14 -4.33 2.81 -4.17
C PHE A 14 -4.32 4.05 -3.28
N PHE A 15 -3.86 3.92 -2.03
CA PHE A 15 -3.78 5.03 -1.08
C PHE A 15 -2.83 6.14 -1.56
N THR A 16 -1.74 5.79 -2.23
CA THR A 16 -0.82 6.78 -2.81
C THR A 16 -1.51 7.60 -3.89
N VAL A 17 -2.19 6.95 -4.85
CA VAL A 17 -2.90 7.65 -5.94
C VAL A 17 -4.04 8.52 -5.40
N SER A 18 -4.87 7.97 -4.51
CA SER A 18 -5.96 8.73 -3.87
C SER A 18 -5.42 9.91 -3.04
N GLY A 19 -4.31 9.71 -2.32
CA GLY A 19 -3.64 10.77 -1.57
C GLY A 19 -3.15 11.91 -2.45
N ILE A 20 -2.52 11.58 -3.59
CA ILE A 20 -2.09 12.58 -4.60
C ILE A 20 -3.30 13.37 -5.12
N LEU A 21 -4.38 12.69 -5.51
CA LEU A 21 -5.60 13.35 -6.00
C LEU A 21 -6.19 14.31 -4.95
N LEU A 22 -6.30 13.86 -3.71
CA LEU A 22 -6.83 14.66 -2.60
C LEU A 22 -5.94 15.87 -2.29
N LEU A 23 -4.62 15.73 -2.37
CA LEU A 23 -3.70 16.84 -2.20
C LEU A 23 -3.86 17.86 -3.33
N ILE A 24 -3.85 17.43 -4.59
CA ILE A 24 -4.05 18.32 -5.76
C ILE A 24 -5.36 19.09 -5.60
N TYR A 25 -6.45 18.39 -5.30
CA TYR A 25 -7.75 19.02 -5.12
C TYR A 25 -7.80 19.93 -3.89
N GLY A 26 -7.17 19.53 -2.79
CA GLY A 26 -7.05 20.35 -1.57
C GLY A 26 -6.26 21.63 -1.79
N PHE A 27 -5.22 21.63 -2.61
CA PHE A 27 -4.50 22.85 -3.00
C PHE A 27 -5.30 23.73 -3.97
N SER A 28 -6.15 23.14 -4.81
CA SER A 28 -6.98 23.88 -5.78
C SER A 28 -8.15 24.61 -5.12
N GLU A 29 -8.94 23.94 -4.27
CA GLU A 29 -10.17 24.52 -3.69
C GLU A 29 -10.00 25.00 -2.23
N GLY A 30 -8.80 24.86 -1.65
CA GLY A 30 -8.51 25.35 -0.30
C GLY A 30 -9.14 24.53 0.85
N ALA A 31 -9.78 23.40 0.55
CA ALA A 31 -10.36 22.52 1.57
C ALA A 31 -9.27 21.88 2.45
N GLY A 32 -9.13 22.37 3.69
CA GLY A 32 -8.13 21.88 4.65
C GLY A 32 -8.25 20.38 4.95
N ILE A 33 -9.47 19.84 4.93
CA ILE A 33 -9.73 18.40 5.14
C ILE A 33 -9.10 17.56 4.02
N ASN A 34 -9.18 18.01 2.77
CA ASN A 34 -8.60 17.29 1.64
C ASN A 34 -7.06 17.27 1.71
N LYS A 35 -6.45 18.35 2.20
CA LYS A 35 -5.00 18.40 2.44
C LYS A 35 -4.57 17.44 3.53
N ALA A 36 -5.27 17.43 4.66
CA ALA A 36 -4.97 16.55 5.79
C ALA A 36 -5.18 15.08 5.42
N CYS A 37 -6.32 14.74 4.83
CA CYS A 37 -6.65 13.38 4.41
C CYS A 37 -5.72 12.88 3.30
N GLY A 38 -5.46 13.73 2.30
CA GLY A 38 -4.52 13.43 1.22
C GLY A 38 -3.11 13.20 1.74
N GLY A 39 -2.64 14.00 2.70
CA GLY A 39 -1.34 13.82 3.35
C GLY A 39 -1.23 12.48 4.10
N VAL A 40 -2.23 12.12 4.90
CA VAL A 40 -2.27 10.83 5.62
C VAL A 40 -2.27 9.66 4.64
N PHE A 41 -3.10 9.73 3.59
CA PHE A 41 -3.20 8.68 2.58
C PHE A 41 -1.89 8.52 1.79
N LEU A 42 -1.24 9.63 1.45
CA LEU A 42 0.05 9.61 0.77
C LEU A 42 1.14 8.96 1.63
N VAL A 43 1.26 9.38 2.90
CA VAL A 43 2.27 8.83 3.83
C VAL A 43 2.04 7.34 4.05
N PHE A 44 0.79 6.94 4.30
CA PHE A 44 0.44 5.53 4.49
C PHE A 44 0.70 4.70 3.22
N GLY A 45 0.28 5.20 2.06
CA GLY A 45 0.47 4.53 0.77
C GLY A 45 1.95 4.30 0.46
N LEU A 46 2.78 5.34 0.61
CA LEU A 46 4.23 5.24 0.42
C LEU A 46 4.89 4.27 1.40
N LEU A 47 4.45 4.26 2.67
CA LEU A 47 4.96 3.33 3.66
C LEU A 47 4.64 1.87 3.27
N MET A 48 3.43 1.59 2.81
CA MET A 48 3.03 0.25 2.38
C MET A 48 3.79 -0.22 1.14
N VAL A 49 3.99 0.68 0.17
CA VAL A 49 4.82 0.42 -1.01
C VAL A 49 6.27 0.14 -0.57
N ALA A 50 6.84 0.96 0.32
CA ALA A 50 8.20 0.76 0.83
C ALA A 50 8.35 -0.58 1.58
N LEU A 51 7.38 -0.95 2.42
CA LEU A 51 7.38 -2.23 3.15
C LEU A 51 7.32 -3.44 2.20
N THR A 52 6.69 -3.31 1.05
CA THR A 52 6.69 -4.35 0.00
C THR A 52 8.11 -4.61 -0.52
N TYR A 53 8.93 -3.56 -0.65
CA TYR A 53 10.33 -3.71 -1.09
C TYR A 53 11.25 -4.19 0.03
N LEU A 54 11.00 -3.76 1.27
CA LEU A 54 11.87 -4.06 2.42
C LEU A 54 11.63 -5.46 3.01
N ARG A 55 10.41 -5.96 3.00
CA ARG A 55 10.09 -7.32 3.43
C ARG A 55 9.52 -8.09 2.24
N PRO A 56 10.33 -8.92 1.56
CA PRO A 56 9.78 -9.97 0.73
C PRO A 56 8.82 -10.76 1.61
N LEU A 57 7.55 -10.84 1.23
CA LEU A 57 6.60 -11.76 1.85
C LEU A 57 7.09 -13.18 1.58
N ARG A 58 7.92 -13.69 2.49
CA ARG A 58 8.09 -15.12 2.63
C ARG A 58 6.85 -15.59 3.37
N ASP A 59 5.88 -16.06 2.61
CA ASP A 59 4.61 -16.53 3.13
C ASP A 59 4.87 -17.83 3.90
N ALA A 60 5.20 -17.68 5.19
CA ALA A 60 5.46 -18.80 6.09
C ALA A 60 4.26 -19.77 6.15
N ASN A 61 3.06 -19.28 5.84
CA ASN A 61 1.85 -20.11 5.76
C ASN A 61 1.84 -21.00 4.51
N THR A 62 2.43 -20.55 3.40
CA THR A 62 2.54 -21.35 2.17
C THR A 62 3.60 -22.43 2.31
N GLU A 63 4.73 -22.14 3.00
CA GLU A 63 5.71 -23.18 3.38
C GLU A 63 5.06 -24.20 4.33
N ALA A 64 4.38 -23.76 5.40
CA ALA A 64 3.73 -24.66 6.34
C ALA A 64 2.60 -25.51 5.72
N ALA A 65 1.80 -24.93 4.82
CA ALA A 65 0.77 -25.69 4.10
C ALA A 65 1.37 -26.68 3.09
N ALA A 66 2.46 -26.32 2.41
CA ALA A 66 3.17 -27.22 1.51
C ALA A 66 3.83 -28.38 2.28
N ASP A 67 4.43 -28.10 3.43
CA ASP A 67 5.08 -29.10 4.29
C ASP A 67 4.05 -30.08 4.88
N GLN A 68 2.85 -29.59 5.23
CA GLN A 68 1.73 -30.43 5.72
C GLN A 68 1.11 -31.32 4.63
N ILE A 69 1.26 -30.99 3.34
CA ILE A 69 0.72 -31.79 2.22
C ILE A 69 1.75 -32.79 1.70
N LEU A 70 3.04 -32.52 1.87
CA LEU A 70 4.15 -33.34 1.38
C LEU A 70 4.66 -34.39 2.39
N HIS A 71 4.18 -34.32 3.65
CA HIS A 71 4.45 -35.29 4.72
C HIS A 71 3.14 -35.95 5.21
#